data_AF-A0A0Q4C048-F1
#
_entry.id   AF-A0A0Q4C048-F1
#
_cell.length_a   1.000
_cell.length_b   1.000
_cell.length_c   1.000
_cell.angle_alpha   90.00
_cell.angle_beta   90.00
_cell.angle_gamma   90.00
#
_symmetry.space_group_name_H-M   'P 1'
#
loop_
_entity.id
_entity.type
_entity.pdbx_description
1 polymer ?
#
loop_
_entity_poly.entity_id
_entity_poly.type
_entity_poly.pdbx_seq_one_letter_code
_entity_poly.pdbx_strand_id
1 'polypeptide(L)'
;MNAAHWLWVDAGFMSFNEAVSSNCYAEFETEDQFRSAAGEIAKTARANALAMDEQFASFEMIADFVIERARSSPERMAPSWWGYEAGIASGLIGSFEEAGTFLHGLTDDRVTGRAAPLLALIANPEGFRGKVNDVVAQERTRLKLKALARPAF
;
A
#
# COMPACT_ATOMS: atom_id res chain seq x y z
N MET A 1 -14.67 -7.23 6.85
CA MET A 1 -14.62 -5.89 6.24
C MET A 1 -13.24 -5.79 5.64
N ASN A 2 -13.11 -6.18 4.37
CA ASN A 2 -11.82 -6.38 3.70
C ASN A 2 -11.30 -5.02 3.25
N ALA A 3 -11.06 -4.15 4.21
CA ALA A 3 -10.92 -2.75 3.91
C ALA A 3 -9.66 -2.54 3.04
N ALA A 4 -9.89 -2.28 1.75
CA ALA A 4 -8.90 -1.93 0.75
C ALA A 4 -8.08 -0.72 1.22
N HIS A 5 -7.02 -0.97 1.97
CA HIS A 5 -6.11 0.04 2.50
C HIS A 5 -4.70 -0.32 2.14
N TRP A 6 -4.34 -0.13 0.87
CA TRP A 6 -2.95 -0.26 0.45
C TRP A 6 -2.61 0.91 -0.46
N LEU A 7 -2.01 1.93 0.15
CA LEU A 7 -0.69 2.42 -0.27
C LEU A 7 -0.08 3.28 0.81
N TRP A 8 1.06 2.79 1.28
CA TRP A 8 1.92 3.42 2.25
C TRP A 8 2.89 4.33 1.54
N VAL A 9 2.37 5.42 0.99
CA VAL A 9 3.21 6.53 0.54
C VAL A 9 3.00 7.66 1.53
N ASP A 10 4.02 7.97 2.31
CA ASP A 10 4.21 9.25 3.01
C ASP A 10 4.45 10.36 1.97
N ALA A 11 3.52 10.45 1.01
CA ALA A 11 3.51 11.42 -0.07
C ALA A 11 2.45 12.49 0.13
N GLY A 12 1.77 12.51 1.28
CA GLY A 12 0.70 13.49 1.48
C GLY A 12 -0.70 12.96 1.15
N PHE A 13 -0.82 11.89 0.35
CA PHE A 13 -2.10 11.44 -0.23
C PHE A 13 -2.26 9.92 -0.26
N MET A 14 -3.51 9.47 -0.37
CA MET A 14 -3.86 8.06 -0.59
C MET A 14 -3.80 7.79 -2.09
N SER A 15 -2.85 6.97 -2.56
CA SER A 15 -2.96 6.37 -3.89
C SER A 15 -3.55 4.97 -3.77
N PHE A 16 -4.17 4.47 -4.83
CA PHE A 16 -4.39 3.05 -5.05
C PHE A 16 -3.76 2.80 -6.43
N ASN A 17 -2.58 2.18 -6.50
CA ASN A 17 -1.75 2.09 -7.71
C ASN A 17 -2.36 1.15 -8.77
N GLU A 18 -3.53 0.60 -8.48
CA GLU A 18 -4.34 -0.21 -9.38
C GLU A 18 -5.53 0.59 -9.98
N ALA A 19 -5.90 1.75 -9.44
CA ALA A 19 -7.17 2.43 -9.80
C ALA A 19 -7.06 3.76 -10.56
N VAL A 20 -5.87 4.21 -10.95
CA VAL A 20 -5.76 5.54 -11.57
C VAL A 20 -5.19 5.41 -12.97
N SER A 21 -6.09 5.08 -13.91
CA SER A 21 -5.85 5.40 -15.33
C SER A 21 -5.38 6.85 -15.45
N SER A 22 -4.49 7.12 -16.39
CA SER A 22 -3.73 8.35 -16.67
C SER A 22 -4.51 9.68 -16.80
N ASN A 23 -5.78 9.76 -16.42
CA ASN A 23 -6.68 10.89 -16.61
C ASN A 23 -7.12 11.60 -15.31
N CYS A 24 -6.44 11.37 -14.19
CA CYS A 24 -6.80 12.01 -12.91
C CYS A 24 -6.12 13.36 -12.66
N TYR A 25 -5.57 13.96 -13.71
CA TYR A 25 -5.13 15.35 -13.70
C TYR A 25 -6.14 16.19 -14.49
N ALA A 26 -6.77 17.14 -13.80
CA ALA A 26 -7.52 18.22 -14.42
C ALA A 26 -7.03 19.53 -13.81
N GLU A 27 -6.70 20.51 -14.64
CA GLU A 27 -6.41 21.85 -14.13
C GLU A 27 -7.67 22.42 -13.48
N PHE A 28 -7.47 23.13 -12.37
CA PHE A 28 -8.57 23.80 -11.68
C PHE A 28 -8.95 25.03 -12.49
N GLU A 29 -10.17 25.04 -13.02
CA GLU A 29 -10.71 26.19 -13.73
C GLU A 29 -11.83 26.85 -12.93
N THR A 30 -12.75 26.05 -12.37
CA THR A 30 -13.90 26.54 -11.60
C THR A 30 -14.27 25.57 -10.48
N GLU A 31 -14.95 26.09 -9.44
CA GLU A 31 -15.45 25.24 -8.34
C GLU A 31 -16.44 24.18 -8.83
N ASP A 32 -17.28 24.49 -9.81
CA ASP A 32 -18.28 23.55 -10.35
C ASP A 32 -17.62 22.41 -11.12
N GLN A 33 -16.62 22.72 -11.95
CA GLN A 33 -15.81 21.70 -12.64
C GLN A 33 -15.07 20.82 -11.63
N PHE A 34 -14.42 21.43 -10.63
CA PHE A 34 -13.73 20.69 -9.58
C PHE A 34 -14.68 19.78 -8.79
N ARG A 35 -15.85 20.27 -8.38
CA ARG A 35 -16.85 19.49 -7.64
C ARG A 35 -17.34 18.29 -8.45
N SER A 36 -17.58 18.49 -9.75
CA SER A 36 -17.98 17.42 -10.66
C SER A 36 -16.87 16.36 -10.79
N ALA A 37 -15.63 16.78 -11.06
CA ALA A 37 -14.49 15.88 -11.17
C ALA A 37 -14.21 15.11 -9.88
N ALA A 38 -14.24 15.79 -8.73
CA ALA A 38 -14.10 15.15 -7.43
C ALA A 38 -15.21 14.12 -7.15
N GLY A 39 -16.45 14.41 -7.59
CA GLY A 39 -17.57 13.47 -7.53
C GLY A 39 -17.34 12.21 -8.34
N GLU A 40 -16.86 12.34 -9.58
CA GLU A 40 -16.57 11.18 -10.45
C GLU A 40 -15.39 10.34 -9.97
N ILE A 41 -14.34 11.00 -9.45
CA ILE A 41 -13.21 10.30 -8.80
C ILE A 41 -13.72 9.52 -7.58
N ALA A 42 -14.57 10.13 -6.75
CA ALA A 42 -15.14 9.46 -5.57
C ALA A 42 -16.02 8.25 -5.96
N LYS A 43 -16.82 8.37 -7.03
CA LYS A 43 -17.63 7.25 -7.56
C LYS A 43 -16.74 6.11 -8.06
N THR A 44 -15.72 6.44 -8.86
CA THR A 44 -14.77 5.45 -9.40
C THR A 44 -14.01 4.76 -8.28
N ALA A 45 -13.50 5.52 -7.31
CA ALA A 45 -12.81 4.97 -6.15
C ALA A 45 -13.71 4.01 -5.35
N ARG A 46 -14.99 4.37 -5.17
CA ARG A 46 -15.97 3.49 -4.52
C ARG A 46 -16.20 2.20 -5.32
N ALA A 47 -16.39 2.31 -6.64
CA ALA A 47 -16.62 1.15 -7.49
C ALA A 47 -15.43 0.18 -7.46
N ASN A 48 -14.21 0.72 -7.55
CA ASN A 48 -12.98 -0.08 -7.49
C ASN A 48 -12.82 -0.73 -6.11
N ALA A 49 -13.10 -0.02 -5.02
CA ALA A 49 -13.06 -0.60 -3.67
C ALA A 49 -14.05 -1.77 -3.52
N LEU A 50 -15.26 -1.65 -4.09
CA LEU A 50 -16.23 -2.75 -4.09
C LEU A 50 -15.75 -3.94 -4.93
N ALA A 51 -15.20 -3.70 -6.12
CA ALA A 51 -14.66 -4.76 -6.96
C ALA A 51 -13.50 -5.50 -6.27
N MET A 52 -12.64 -4.78 -5.55
CA MET A 52 -11.59 -5.39 -4.74
C MET A 52 -12.14 -6.22 -3.58
N ASP A 53 -13.15 -5.72 -2.87
CA ASP A 53 -13.82 -6.46 -1.80
C ASP A 53 -14.43 -7.78 -2.32
N GLU A 54 -14.93 -7.79 -3.56
CA GLU A 54 -15.43 -8.98 -4.24
C GLU A 54 -14.30 -9.92 -4.70
N GLN A 55 -13.18 -9.37 -5.18
CA GLN A 55 -12.05 -10.13 -5.71
C GLN A 55 -11.24 -10.82 -4.61
N PHE A 56 -11.04 -10.17 -3.47
CA PHE A 56 -10.16 -10.65 -2.43
C PHE A 56 -10.94 -10.99 -1.15
N ALA A 57 -11.13 -12.30 -0.93
CA ALA A 57 -11.87 -12.79 0.22
C ALA A 57 -11.09 -12.70 1.54
N SER A 58 -9.76 -12.62 1.49
CA SER A 58 -8.90 -12.52 2.67
C SER A 58 -7.67 -11.64 2.43
N PHE A 59 -6.98 -11.29 3.52
CA PHE A 59 -5.73 -10.54 3.45
C PHE A 59 -4.61 -11.35 2.77
N GLU A 60 -4.55 -12.65 3.04
CA GLU A 60 -3.58 -13.56 2.42
C GLU A 60 -3.71 -13.56 0.90
N MET A 61 -4.93 -13.57 0.35
CA MET A 61 -5.13 -13.46 -1.10
C MET A 61 -4.62 -12.14 -1.68
N ILE A 62 -4.73 -11.03 -0.93
CA ILE A 62 -4.17 -9.74 -1.33
C ILE A 62 -2.65 -9.81 -1.32
N ALA A 63 -2.07 -10.37 -0.25
CA ALA A 63 -0.63 -10.52 -0.12
C ALA A 63 -0.06 -11.36 -1.27
N ASP A 64 -0.66 -12.52 -1.55
CA ASP A 64 -0.28 -13.40 -2.66
C ASP A 64 -0.32 -12.67 -4.01
N PHE A 65 -1.40 -11.93 -4.27
CA PHE A 65 -1.52 -11.14 -5.49
C PHE A 65 -0.38 -10.12 -5.64
N VAL A 66 -0.07 -9.36 -4.60
CA VAL A 66 1.00 -8.35 -4.62
C VAL A 66 2.38 -9.00 -4.79
N ILE A 67 2.62 -10.12 -4.12
CA ILE A 67 3.87 -10.90 -4.20
C ILE A 67 4.05 -11.44 -5.62
N GLU A 68 3.05 -12.11 -6.18
CA GLU A 68 3.09 -12.63 -7.54
C GLU A 68 3.25 -11.52 -8.58
N ARG A 69 2.59 -10.38 -8.37
CA ARG A 69 2.76 -9.19 -9.20
C ARG A 69 4.22 -8.71 -9.19
N ALA A 70 4.88 -8.68 -8.04
CA ALA A 70 6.29 -8.30 -7.94
C ALA A 70 7.21 -9.34 -8.59
N ARG A 71 6.95 -10.64 -8.41
CA ARG A 71 7.72 -11.74 -9.01
C ARG A 71 7.63 -11.76 -10.53
N SER A 72 6.46 -11.52 -11.10
CA SER A 72 6.22 -11.59 -12.54
C SER A 72 6.85 -10.44 -13.34
N SER A 73 7.41 -9.43 -12.68
CA SER A 73 8.00 -8.24 -13.32
C SER A 73 9.32 -7.80 -12.65
N PRO A 74 10.33 -8.66 -12.52
CA PRO A 74 11.50 -8.40 -11.66
C PRO A 74 12.25 -7.11 -12.03
N GLU A 75 12.34 -6.78 -13.32
CA GLU A 75 13.11 -5.64 -13.84
C GLU A 75 12.48 -4.27 -13.61
N ARG A 76 11.15 -4.21 -13.39
CA ARG A 76 10.44 -2.95 -13.10
C ARG A 76 10.27 -2.71 -11.60
N MET A 77 10.37 -3.78 -10.79
CA MET A 77 9.67 -3.83 -9.50
C MET A 77 10.58 -4.11 -8.31
N ALA A 78 11.62 -4.95 -8.46
CA ALA A 78 12.61 -5.17 -7.41
C ALA A 78 13.25 -3.87 -6.88
N PRO A 79 13.58 -2.86 -7.72
CA PRO A 79 14.18 -1.63 -7.21
C PRO A 79 13.19 -0.65 -6.57
N SER A 80 11.86 -0.84 -6.65
CA SER A 80 10.87 0.23 -6.45
C SER A 80 9.75 -0.10 -5.43
N TRP A 81 8.69 0.71 -5.41
CA TRP A 81 7.54 0.58 -4.48
C TRP A 81 6.90 -0.81 -4.46
N TRP A 82 6.85 -1.54 -5.58
CA TRP A 82 6.21 -2.86 -5.57
C TRP A 82 7.05 -3.90 -4.85
N GLY A 83 8.39 -3.82 -4.92
CA GLY A 83 9.27 -4.63 -4.08
C GLY A 83 9.04 -4.33 -2.60
N TYR A 84 8.88 -3.05 -2.24
CA TYR A 84 8.60 -2.65 -0.87
C TYR A 84 7.25 -3.20 -0.37
N GLU A 85 6.20 -3.08 -1.19
CA GLU A 85 4.87 -3.64 -0.92
C GLU A 85 4.90 -5.16 -0.77
N ALA A 86 5.56 -5.88 -1.69
CA ALA A 86 5.70 -7.33 -1.64
C ALA A 86 6.51 -7.79 -0.42
N GLY A 87 7.54 -7.04 -0.04
CA GLY A 87 8.32 -7.29 1.17
C GLY A 87 7.48 -7.17 2.45
N ILE A 88 6.66 -6.12 2.56
CA ILE A 88 5.73 -5.96 3.68
C ILE A 88 4.69 -7.08 3.68
N ALA A 89 4.05 -7.34 2.54
CA ALA A 89 3.02 -8.38 2.40
C ALA A 89 3.56 -9.74 2.83
N SER A 90 4.74 -10.12 2.34
CA SER A 90 5.43 -11.37 2.70
C SER A 90 5.68 -11.46 4.20
N GLY A 91 6.17 -10.37 4.82
CA GLY A 91 6.45 -10.35 6.26
C GLY A 91 5.18 -10.47 7.11
N LEU A 92 4.07 -9.85 6.69
CA LEU A 92 2.81 -9.91 7.42
C LEU A 92 2.18 -11.31 7.40
N ILE A 93 2.27 -12.03 6.28
CA ILE A 93 1.81 -13.43 6.16
C ILE A 93 2.81 -14.45 6.72
N GLY A 94 3.98 -14.00 7.21
CA GLY A 94 4.97 -14.84 7.89
C GLY A 94 6.09 -15.38 6.99
N SER A 95 6.11 -15.04 5.71
CA SER A 95 7.18 -15.39 4.76
C SER A 95 8.38 -14.44 4.91
N PHE A 96 9.05 -14.47 6.06
CA PHE A 96 10.11 -13.51 6.41
C PHE A 96 11.38 -13.61 5.56
N GLU A 97 11.73 -14.80 5.07
CA GLU A 97 12.86 -14.96 4.14
C GLU A 97 12.59 -14.21 2.83
N GLU A 98 11.41 -14.43 2.25
CA GLU A 98 10.97 -13.74 1.04
C GLU A 98 10.81 -12.23 1.25
N ALA A 99 10.27 -11.82 2.40
CA ALA A 99 10.24 -10.42 2.80
C ALA A 99 11.66 -9.82 2.76
N GLY A 100 12.65 -10.56 3.25
CA GLY A 100 14.06 -10.18 3.22
C GLY A 100 14.57 -10.01 1.79
N THR A 101 14.29 -10.97 0.90
CA THR A 101 14.69 -10.88 -0.51
C THR A 101 14.16 -9.61 -1.18
N PHE A 102 12.87 -9.32 -1.02
CA PHE A 102 12.26 -8.13 -1.62
C PHE A 102 12.81 -6.83 -1.04
N LEU A 103 12.90 -6.72 0.29
CA LEU A 103 13.31 -5.48 0.94
C LEU A 103 14.82 -5.17 0.74
N HIS A 104 15.68 -6.19 0.66
CA HIS A 104 17.10 -5.97 0.31
C HIS A 104 17.30 -5.65 -1.17
N GLY A 105 16.39 -6.07 -2.05
CA GLY A 105 16.46 -5.82 -3.49
C GLY A 105 16.12 -4.38 -3.90
N LEU A 106 15.64 -3.55 -2.97
CA LEU A 106 15.26 -2.16 -3.23
C LEU A 106 16.47 -1.29 -3.56
N THR A 107 16.35 -0.46 -4.59
CA THR A 107 17.40 0.52 -4.97
C THR A 107 16.87 1.94 -5.13
N ASP A 108 15.56 2.15 -5.07
CA ASP A 108 14.92 3.46 -5.08
C ASP A 108 14.99 4.11 -3.69
N ASP A 109 15.72 5.22 -3.61
CA ASP A 109 15.97 5.98 -2.38
C ASP A 109 14.70 6.39 -1.63
N ARG A 110 13.55 6.49 -2.34
CA ARG A 110 12.26 6.84 -1.72
C ARG A 110 11.72 5.75 -0.80
N VAL A 111 12.15 4.49 -0.99
CA VAL A 111 11.68 3.32 -0.24
C VAL A 111 12.77 2.61 0.54
N THR A 112 14.03 2.71 0.15
CA THR A 112 15.15 2.07 0.89
C THR A 112 15.22 2.54 2.34
N GLY A 113 15.10 3.85 2.59
CA GLY A 113 15.06 4.41 3.95
C GLY A 113 13.84 3.94 4.77
N ARG A 114 12.73 3.62 4.10
CA ARG A 114 11.51 3.10 4.73
C ARG A 114 11.61 1.62 5.05
N ALA A 115 12.33 0.87 4.22
CA ALA A 115 12.58 -0.56 4.41
C ALA A 115 13.58 -0.84 5.55
N ALA A 116 14.55 0.05 5.79
CA ALA A 116 15.62 -0.19 6.75
C ALA A 116 15.13 -0.57 8.17
N PRO A 117 14.14 0.11 8.79
CA PRO A 117 13.59 -0.30 10.08
C PRO A 117 12.90 -1.68 10.06
N LEU A 118 12.28 -2.04 8.93
CA LEU A 118 11.60 -3.33 8.77
C LEU A 118 12.60 -4.48 8.56
N LEU A 119 13.66 -4.24 7.80
CA LEU A 119 14.77 -5.18 7.61
C LEU A 119 15.44 -5.56 8.93
N ALA A 120 15.65 -4.58 9.82
CA ALA A 120 16.18 -4.82 11.16
C ALA A 120 15.28 -5.74 12.03
N LEU A 121 14.01 -5.90 11.64
CA LEU A 121 13.01 -6.68 12.36
C LEU A 121 12.63 -7.98 11.64
N ILE A 122 13.31 -8.34 10.54
CA ILE A 122 12.91 -9.49 9.71
C ILE A 122 12.93 -10.83 10.49
N ALA A 123 13.83 -10.95 11.47
CA ALA A 123 13.93 -12.10 12.37
C ALA A 123 13.01 -11.99 13.60
N ASN A 124 12.25 -10.91 13.74
CA ASN A 124 11.32 -10.66 14.85
C ASN A 124 9.90 -10.42 14.30
N PRO A 125 9.08 -11.47 14.14
CA PRO A 125 7.73 -11.36 13.58
C PRO A 125 6.82 -10.36 14.29
N GLU A 126 6.84 -10.35 15.62
CA GLU A 126 6.02 -9.42 16.41
C GLU A 126 6.49 -7.98 16.24
N GLY A 127 7.81 -7.76 16.28
CA GLY A 127 8.41 -6.45 16.04
C GLY A 127 8.09 -5.94 14.64
N PHE A 128 8.19 -6.78 13.62
CA PHE A 128 7.87 -6.43 12.23
C PHE A 128 6.41 -5.98 12.11
N ARG A 129 5.45 -6.77 12.62
CA ARG A 129 4.02 -6.40 12.62
C ARG A 129 3.78 -5.12 13.41
N GLY A 130 4.39 -4.98 14.58
CA GLY A 130 4.33 -3.76 15.38
C GLY A 130 4.78 -2.54 14.59
N LYS A 131 5.91 -2.63 13.88
CA LYS A 131 6.42 -1.53 13.06
C LYS A 131 5.49 -1.17 11.91
N VAL A 132 4.90 -2.16 11.23
CA VAL A 132 3.89 -1.91 10.19
C VAL A 132 2.67 -1.21 10.80
N ASN A 133 2.19 -1.65 11.97
CA ASN A 133 1.08 -1.01 12.68
C ASN A 133 1.39 0.45 13.09
N ASP A 134 2.63 0.75 13.49
CA ASP A 134 3.04 2.12 13.80
C ASP A 134 2.96 3.02 12.57
N VAL A 135 3.47 2.54 11.44
CA VAL A 135 3.35 3.23 10.14
C VAL A 135 1.87 3.43 9.80
N VAL A 136 1.03 2.43 10.09
CA VAL A 136 -0.44 2.53 9.94
C VAL A 136 -1.06 3.64 10.77
N ALA A 137 -0.74 3.69 12.05
CA ALA A 137 -1.25 4.71 12.93
C ALA A 137 -0.80 6.12 12.51
N GLN A 138 0.46 6.25 12.10
CA GLN A 138 1.05 7.52 11.68
C GLN A 138 0.35 8.10 10.43
N GLU A 139 0.17 7.31 9.37
CA GLU A 139 -0.48 7.82 8.15
C GLU A 139 -1.95 8.14 8.38
N ARG A 140 -2.67 7.33 9.15
CA ARG A 140 -4.07 7.63 9.51
C ARG A 140 -4.17 8.99 10.20
N THR A 141 -3.24 9.26 11.12
CA THR A 141 -3.16 10.57 11.82
C THR A 141 -2.87 11.70 10.83
N ARG A 142 -1.88 11.52 9.95
CA ARG A 142 -1.51 12.50 8.91
C ARG A 142 -2.69 12.83 7.99
N LEU A 143 -3.50 11.82 7.67
CA LEU A 143 -4.71 11.92 6.84
C LEU A 143 -5.96 12.35 7.63
N LYS A 144 -5.84 12.65 8.93
CA LYS A 144 -6.95 13.03 9.81
C LYS A 144 -8.07 11.97 9.87
N LEU A 145 -7.72 10.70 9.67
CA LEU A 145 -8.62 9.57 9.82
C LEU A 145 -8.70 9.16 11.30
N LYS A 146 -9.83 8.57 11.70
CA LYS A 146 -9.98 8.02 13.05
C LYS A 146 -8.93 6.94 13.32
N ALA A 147 -8.41 6.90 14.53
CA ALA A 147 -7.58 5.80 14.99
C ALA A 147 -8.35 4.46 14.88
N LEU A 148 -7.62 3.38 14.62
CA LEU A 148 -8.21 2.05 14.63
C LEU A 148 -8.46 1.62 16.08
N ALA A 149 -9.55 0.89 16.32
CA ALA A 149 -9.86 0.36 17.65
C ALA A 149 -8.91 -0.76 18.10
N ARG A 150 -8.22 -1.39 17.13
CA ARG A 150 -7.20 -2.42 17.31
C ARG A 150 -6.10 -2.22 16.26
N PRO A 151 -4.88 -2.72 16.49
CA PRO A 151 -3.86 -2.79 15.45
C PRO A 151 -4.41 -3.49 14.18
N ALA A 152 -3.89 -3.10 13.02
CA ALA A 152 -4.35 -3.64 11.74
C ALA A 152 -3.90 -5.09 11.52
N PHE A 153 -2.73 -5.45 12.08
CA PHE A 153 -2.08 -6.76 11.92
C PHE A 153 -1.56 -7.31 13.25
#